data_AF-A0A964L785-F1
#
_entry.id   AF-A0A964L785-F1
#
_cell.length_a   1.000
_cell.length_b   1.000
_cell.length_c   1.000
_cell.angle_alpha   90.00
_cell.angle_beta   90.00
_cell.angle_gamma   90.00
#
_symmetry.space_group_name_H-M   'P 1'
#
loop_
_entity.id
_entity.type
_entity.pdbx_description
1 polymer ?
#
loop_
_entity_poly.entity_id
_entity_poly.type
_entity_poly.pdbx_seq_one_letter_code
_entity_poly.pdbx_strand_id
1 'polypeptide(L)'
;AFQKKIDDYKKTADRYESEPETRDGKKELMVRAKAHEAARDHALRQDPWFDYGEGMLQIVIVLLSVSIIGSIPAFYLAGSALGVLGLLATLNGYLLLV
;
A
#
# COMPACT_ATOMS: atom_id res chain seq x y z
N ALA A 1 31.60 43.70 14.28
CA ALA A 1 30.79 42.88 15.22
C ALA A 1 29.54 42.30 14.57
N PHE A 2 28.74 43.09 13.83
CA PHE A 2 27.51 42.62 13.17
C PHE A 2 27.73 41.61 12.04
N GLN A 3 28.77 41.79 11.20
CA GLN A 3 29.06 40.85 10.11
C GLN A 3 29.30 39.42 10.58
N LYS A 4 30.02 39.26 11.70
CA LYS A 4 30.34 37.96 12.29
C LYS A 4 29.08 37.23 12.77
N LYS A 5 28.12 37.97 13.35
CA LYS A 5 26.80 37.43 13.71
C LYS A 5 25.99 37.03 12.47
N ILE A 6 26.02 37.84 11.40
CA ILE A 6 25.32 37.53 10.15
C ILE A 6 25.85 36.25 9.52
N ASP A 7 27.17 36.06 9.50
CA ASP A 7 27.78 34.83 8.97
C ASP A 7 27.49 33.60 9.84
N ASP A 8 27.47 33.75 11.17
CA ASP A 8 27.08 32.67 12.10
C ASP A 8 25.60 32.27 11.92
N TYR A 9 24.70 33.23 11.70
CA TYR A 9 23.30 32.95 11.41
C TYR A 9 23.12 32.27 10.04
N LYS A 10 23.88 32.67 9.02
CA LYS A 10 23.88 31.99 7.71
C LYS A 10 24.39 30.56 7.81
N LYS A 11 25.51 30.33 8.48
CA LYS A 11 26.04 28.97 8.72
C LYS A 11 25.05 28.08 9.46
N THR A 12 24.35 28.64 10.44
CA THR A 12 23.35 27.90 11.21
C THR A 12 22.12 27.58 10.35
N ALA A 13 21.68 28.51 9.51
CA ALA A 13 20.60 28.28 8.54
C ALA A 13 20.96 27.24 7.47
N ASP A 14 22.17 27.30 6.91
CA ASP A 14 22.69 26.34 5.94
C ASP A 14 22.80 24.94 6.54
N ARG A 15 23.22 24.86 7.81
CA ARG A 15 23.23 23.61 8.57
C ARG A 15 21.83 23.02 8.70
N TYR A 16 20.82 23.81 9.08
CA TYR A 16 19.43 23.33 9.13
C TYR A 16 18.84 22.95 7.75
N GLU A 17 19.34 23.54 6.66
CA GLU A 17 18.94 23.17 5.31
C GLU A 17 19.50 21.82 4.85
N SER A 18 20.71 21.47 5.26
CA SER A 18 21.34 20.19 4.90
C SER A 18 22.39 19.78 5.94
N GLU A 19 22.05 18.80 6.79
CA GLU A 19 23.01 18.04 7.60
C GLU A 19 23.17 16.62 7.03
N PRO A 20 24.14 16.39 6.13
CA PRO A 20 24.37 15.07 5.53
C PRO A 20 24.98 14.04 6.49
N GLU A 21 25.52 14.47 7.63
CA GLU A 21 26.13 13.58 8.63
C GLU A 21 25.09 12.85 9.51
N THR A 22 23.98 13.54 9.86
CA THR A 22 22.90 12.99 10.70
C THR A 22 21.71 12.49 9.90
N ARG A 23 21.59 12.91 8.63
CA ARG A 23 20.42 12.68 7.77
C ARG A 23 19.10 13.27 8.30
N ASP A 24 19.21 14.25 9.18
CA ASP A 24 18.10 15.00 9.80
C ASP A 24 17.94 16.42 9.21
N GLY A 25 18.74 16.78 8.19
CA GLY A 25 18.51 18.01 7.43
C GLY A 25 17.10 18.02 6.84
N LYS A 26 16.43 19.18 6.88
CA LYS A 26 15.03 19.33 6.40
C LYS A 26 14.83 18.78 4.98
N LYS A 27 15.84 18.91 4.11
CA LYS A 27 15.84 18.37 2.74
C LYS A 27 15.87 16.83 2.73
N GLU A 28 16.67 16.19 3.58
CA GLU A 28 16.78 14.73 3.65
C GLU A 28 15.54 14.08 4.30
N LEU A 29 15.00 14.72 5.35
CA LEU A 29 13.73 14.31 5.96
C LEU A 29 12.57 14.43 4.97
N MET A 30 12.53 15.49 4.15
CA MET A 30 11.49 15.66 3.14
C MET A 30 11.60 14.64 2.00
N VAL A 31 12.82 14.25 1.59
CA VAL A 31 13.02 13.17 0.61
C VAL A 31 12.57 11.82 1.17
N ARG A 32 12.92 11.51 2.44
CA ARG A 32 12.43 10.29 3.12
C ARG A 32 10.91 10.28 3.25
N ALA A 33 10.31 11.41 3.65
CA ALA A 33 8.86 11.54 3.74
C ALA A 33 8.18 11.26 2.40
N LYS A 34 8.69 11.84 1.29
CA LYS A 34 8.18 11.55 -0.07
C LYS A 34 8.33 10.09 -0.47
N ALA A 35 9.43 9.43 -0.09
CA ALA A 35 9.61 8.01 -0.36
C ALA A 35 8.57 7.15 0.39
N HIS A 36 8.27 7.50 1.65
CA HIS A 36 7.22 6.85 2.43
C HIS A 36 5.82 7.14 1.87
N GLU A 37 5.54 8.35 1.39
CA GLU A 37 4.29 8.66 0.69
C GLU A 37 4.12 7.83 -0.58
N ALA A 38 5.17 7.69 -1.39
CA ALA A 38 5.12 6.85 -2.59
C ALA A 38 4.85 5.38 -2.27
N ALA A 39 5.46 4.85 -1.20
CA ALA A 39 5.20 3.48 -0.73
C ALA A 39 3.75 3.33 -0.21
N ARG A 40 3.25 4.32 0.54
CA ARG A 40 1.86 4.36 1.02
C ARG A 40 0.88 4.39 -0.15
N ASP A 41 1.11 5.24 -1.14
CA ASP A 41 0.23 5.39 -2.30
C ASP A 41 0.25 4.15 -3.20
N HIS A 42 1.35 3.41 -3.21
CA HIS A 42 1.38 2.10 -3.84
C HIS A 42 0.51 1.11 -3.06
N ALA A 43 0.71 0.99 -1.75
CA ALA A 43 -0.06 0.07 -0.90
C ALA A 43 -1.57 0.38 -0.92
N LEU A 44 -1.95 1.66 -0.83
CA LEU A 44 -3.35 2.12 -0.92
C LEU A 44 -4.04 1.74 -2.23
N ARG A 45 -3.29 1.58 -3.32
CA ARG A 45 -3.85 1.10 -4.59
C ARG A 45 -4.03 -0.41 -4.60
N GLN A 46 -3.23 -1.15 -3.84
CA GLN A 46 -3.31 -2.62 -3.75
C GLN A 46 -4.41 -3.06 -2.78
N ASP A 47 -4.62 -2.31 -1.70
CA ASP A 47 -5.51 -2.63 -0.58
C ASP A 47 -6.91 -3.10 -1.04
N PRO A 48 -7.63 -2.37 -1.92
CA PRO A 48 -9.00 -2.76 -2.28
C PRO A 48 -9.06 -4.11 -3.02
N TRP A 49 -8.03 -4.44 -3.80
CA TRP A 49 -7.99 -5.70 -4.55
C TRP A 49 -7.80 -6.91 -3.63
N PHE A 50 -7.05 -6.74 -2.55
CA PHE A 50 -6.92 -7.78 -1.52
C PHE A 50 -8.21 -7.96 -0.73
N ASP A 51 -8.86 -6.86 -0.33
CA ASP A 51 -10.17 -6.90 0.33
C ASP A 51 -11.23 -7.61 -0.52
N TYR A 52 -11.28 -7.31 -1.82
CA TYR A 52 -12.17 -8.00 -2.75
C TYR A 52 -11.84 -9.50 -2.85
N GLY A 53 -10.56 -9.85 -2.94
CA GLY A 53 -10.10 -11.24 -2.98
C GLY A 53 -10.52 -12.02 -1.73
N GLU A 54 -10.26 -11.47 -0.54
CA GLU A 54 -10.65 -12.06 0.74
C GLU A 54 -12.16 -12.27 0.84
N GLY A 55 -12.94 -11.21 0.59
CA GLY A 55 -14.40 -11.27 0.67
C GLY A 55 -15.00 -12.28 -0.31
N MET A 56 -14.48 -12.34 -1.54
CA MET A 56 -14.91 -13.35 -2.52
C MET A 56 -14.59 -14.77 -2.05
N LEU A 57 -13.36 -15.04 -1.59
CA LEU A 57 -12.98 -16.36 -1.09
C LEU A 57 -13.83 -16.81 0.10
N GLN A 58 -14.19 -15.90 1.00
CA GLN A 58 -15.08 -16.19 2.12
C GLN A 58 -16.47 -16.64 1.64
N ILE A 59 -17.06 -15.93 0.67
CA ILE A 59 -18.35 -16.32 0.07
C ILE A 59 -18.25 -17.68 -0.62
N VAL A 60 -17.15 -17.93 -1.34
CA VAL A 60 -16.90 -19.19 -2.05
C VAL A 60 -16.89 -20.37 -1.10
N ILE A 61 -16.19 -20.26 0.04
CA ILE A 61 -16.14 -21.33 1.04
C ILE A 61 -17.55 -21.66 1.56
N VAL A 62 -18.38 -20.64 1.81
CA VAL A 62 -19.77 -20.82 2.23
C VAL A 62 -20.62 -21.48 1.14
N LEU A 63 -20.53 -20.99 -0.11
CA LEU A 63 -21.30 -21.54 -1.25
C LEU A 63 -20.93 -23.00 -1.54
N LEU A 64 -19.65 -23.35 -1.50
CA LEU A 64 -19.20 -24.72 -1.70
C LEU A 64 -19.68 -25.64 -0.57
N SER A 65 -19.66 -25.16 0.68
CA SER A 65 -20.17 -25.92 1.83
C SER A 65 -21.67 -26.22 1.68
N VAL A 66 -22.47 -25.21 1.30
CA VAL A 66 -23.91 -25.37 1.04
C VAL A 66 -24.17 -26.26 -0.16
N SER A 67 -23.35 -26.18 -1.21
CA SER A 67 -23.46 -27.04 -2.39
C SER A 67 -23.27 -28.52 -2.05
N ILE A 68 -22.34 -28.86 -1.16
CA ILE A 68 -22.08 -30.23 -0.73
C ILE A 68 -23.27 -30.75 0.10
N ILE A 69 -23.75 -29.96 1.06
CA ILE A 69 -24.85 -30.36 1.95
C ILE A 69 -26.16 -30.48 1.17
N GLY A 70 -26.47 -29.50 0.31
CA GLY A 70 -27.71 -29.45 -0.46
C GLY A 70 -27.71 -30.32 -1.72
N SER A 71 -26.55 -30.80 -2.16
CA SER A 71 -26.37 -31.49 -3.46
C SER A 71 -26.90 -30.67 -4.65
N ILE A 72 -26.78 -29.34 -4.57
CA ILE A 72 -27.25 -28.41 -5.62
C ILE A 72 -26.04 -27.96 -6.47
N PRO A 73 -25.85 -28.49 -7.69
CA PRO A 73 -24.67 -28.22 -8.51
C PRO A 73 -24.55 -26.76 -8.97
N ALA A 74 -25.65 -26.00 -8.96
CA ALA A 74 -25.64 -24.58 -9.28
C ALA A 74 -24.75 -23.76 -8.32
N PHE A 75 -24.75 -24.11 -7.02
CA PHE A 75 -23.91 -23.43 -6.03
C PHE A 75 -22.43 -23.80 -6.16
N TYR A 76 -22.13 -25.03 -6.59
CA TYR A 76 -20.76 -25.42 -6.94
C TYR A 76 -20.23 -24.54 -8.09
N LEU A 77 -20.99 -24.44 -9.19
CA LEU A 77 -20.56 -23.65 -10.36
C LEU A 77 -20.42 -22.16 -10.01
N ALA A 78 -21.40 -21.60 -9.29
CA ALA A 78 -21.35 -20.20 -8.86
C ALA A 78 -20.17 -19.93 -7.92
N GLY A 79 -19.94 -20.82 -6.95
CA GLY A 79 -18.81 -20.75 -6.03
C GLY A 79 -17.47 -20.88 -6.75
N SER A 80 -17.32 -21.81 -7.69
CA SER A 80 -16.09 -21.93 -8.48
C SER A 80 -15.82 -20.70 -9.34
N ALA A 81 -16.85 -20.11 -9.97
CA ALA A 81 -16.70 -18.87 -10.73
C ALA A 81 -16.26 -17.70 -9.84
N LEU A 82 -16.90 -17.52 -8.68
CA LEU A 82 -16.50 -16.52 -7.69
C LEU A 82 -15.08 -16.76 -7.16
N GLY A 83 -14.66 -18.02 -6.98
CA GLY A 83 -13.31 -18.38 -6.56
C GLY A 83 -12.25 -17.96 -7.57
N VAL A 84 -12.53 -18.13 -8.87
CA VAL A 84 -11.65 -17.65 -9.94
C VAL A 84 -11.57 -16.13 -9.92
N LEU A 85 -12.69 -15.43 -9.74
CA LEU A 85 -12.69 -13.96 -9.62
C LEU A 85 -11.91 -13.47 -8.40
N GLY A 86 -12.04 -14.16 -7.25
CA GLY A 86 -11.27 -13.89 -6.05
C GLY A 86 -9.76 -14.04 -6.27
N LEU A 87 -9.35 -15.14 -6.92
CA LEU A 87 -7.96 -15.35 -7.29
C LEU A 87 -7.44 -14.25 -8.24
N LEU A 88 -8.23 -13.87 -9.25
CA LEU A 88 -7.86 -12.80 -10.17
C LEU A 88 -7.73 -11.45 -9.46
N ALA A 89 -8.60 -11.14 -8.50
CA ALA A 89 -8.50 -9.93 -7.70
C ALA A 89 -7.22 -9.92 -6.84
N THR A 90 -6.88 -11.03 -6.17
CA THR A 90 -5.63 -11.16 -5.42
C THR A 90 -4.40 -11.01 -6.32
N LEU A 91 -4.39 -11.66 -7.49
CA LEU A 91 -3.32 -11.52 -8.48
C LEU A 91 -3.19 -10.08 -8.97
N ASN A 92 -4.31 -9.40 -9.20
CA ASN A 92 -4.30 -7.99 -9.59
C ASN A 92 -3.83 -7.07 -8.45
N GLY A 93 -4.11 -7.39 -7.19
CA GLY A 93 -3.56 -6.66 -6.04
C GLY A 93 -2.03 -6.70 -6.00
N TYR A 94 -1.43 -7.85 -6.31
CA TYR A 94 0.04 -7.97 -6.40
C TYR A 94 0.62 -7.28 -7.64
N LEU A 95 -0.01 -7.46 -8.80
CA LEU A 95 0.55 -7.03 -10.08
C LEU A 95 0.15 -5.60 -10.47
N LEU A 96 -0.88 -5.03 -9.87
CA LEU A 96 -1.48 -3.73 -10.21
C LEU A 96 -1.57 -3.52 -11.73
N LEU A 97 -2.22 -4.47 -12.42
CA LEU A 97 -2.30 -4.46 -13.88
C LEU A 97 -3.23 -3.35 -14.41
N VAL A 98 -4.10 -2.81 -13.54
CA VAL A 98 -5.06 -1.75 -13.82
C VAL A 98 -4.99 -0.68 -12.73
#